data_AF-A0AAU0SK66-F1
#
_entry.id   AF-A0AAU0SK66-F1
#
_cell.length_a   1.000
_cell.length_b   1.000
_cell.length_c   1.000
_cell.angle_alpha   90.00
_cell.angle_beta   90.00
_cell.angle_gamma   90.00
#
_symmetry.space_group_name_H-M   'P 1'
#
loop_
_entity.id
_entity.type
_entity.pdbx_description
1 polymer ?
#
loop_
_entity_poly.entity_id
_entity_poly.type
_entity_poly.pdbx_seq_one_letter_code
_entity_poly.pdbx_strand_id
1 'polypeptide(L)'
;MSEPKASLLPANSSPLEKALDLGFGTLLERVAPPFPALMNPLYTPSEFLPYLAADRGVSEWDAEASEAEKRLTVALSWQIQRQAGTPKALSHAVESLGFTPNISAWYQQRPLGVPYTFDVQAIIGRSWSSGDHNRLIRRINAAKSERDQATITIVHETEGQLALTQVLDAPLSDGEFYLNGALPDLALVARLNSAGVAQHYTINDYDLRAQP
;
A
#
# COMPACT_ATOMS: atom_id res chain seq x y z
N MET A 1 -20.81 -37.70 19.49
CA MET A 1 -20.68 -37.71 20.97
C MET A 1 -19.60 -36.69 21.29
N SER A 2 -19.92 -35.56 21.93
CA SER A 2 -18.90 -34.58 22.33
C SER A 2 -17.95 -35.21 23.34
N GLU A 3 -16.65 -34.94 23.22
CA GLU A 3 -15.66 -35.41 24.19
C GLU A 3 -16.01 -34.93 25.61
N PRO A 4 -15.82 -35.77 26.64
CA PRO A 4 -16.05 -35.36 28.02
C PRO A 4 -15.05 -34.26 28.41
N LYS A 5 -15.56 -33.05 28.68
CA LYS A 5 -14.75 -31.91 29.07
C LYS A 5 -14.28 -32.07 30.51
N ALA A 6 -12.97 -31.97 30.74
CA ALA A 6 -12.38 -32.04 32.08
C ALA A 6 -12.59 -30.73 32.84
N SER A 7 -12.76 -30.80 34.16
CA SER A 7 -12.81 -29.62 35.03
C SER A 7 -11.46 -28.89 35.01
N LEU A 8 -11.50 -27.55 35.00
CA LEU A 8 -10.31 -26.70 35.06
C LEU A 8 -9.75 -26.56 36.50
N LEU A 9 -10.49 -27.07 37.48
CA LEU A 9 -10.13 -26.98 38.89
C LEU A 9 -9.01 -27.97 39.26
N PRO A 10 -8.18 -27.63 40.27
CA PRO A 10 -7.10 -28.49 40.74
C PRO A 10 -7.61 -29.80 41.36
N ALA A 11 -6.70 -30.76 41.52
CA ALA A 11 -7.03 -32.11 41.99
C ALA A 11 -7.69 -32.14 43.37
N ASN A 12 -7.35 -31.20 44.25
CA ASN A 12 -7.87 -31.07 45.61
C ASN A 12 -9.28 -30.48 45.71
N SER A 13 -9.92 -30.12 44.60
CA SER A 13 -11.30 -29.62 44.59
C SER A 13 -12.32 -30.74 44.83
N SER A 14 -13.36 -30.41 45.58
CA SER A 14 -14.46 -31.29 45.92
C SER A 14 -15.28 -31.68 44.68
N PRO A 15 -16.03 -32.79 44.73
CA PRO A 15 -16.90 -33.21 43.63
C PRO A 15 -17.97 -32.17 43.27
N LEU A 16 -18.50 -31.43 44.26
CA LEU A 16 -19.50 -30.39 44.03
C LEU A 16 -18.92 -29.21 43.25
N GLU A 17 -17.72 -28.74 43.62
CA GLU A 17 -17.03 -27.66 42.92
C GLU A 17 -16.74 -28.06 41.46
N LYS A 18 -16.28 -29.28 41.22
CA LYS A 18 -16.07 -29.81 39.86
C LYS A 18 -17.38 -29.89 39.06
N ALA A 19 -18.48 -30.30 39.70
CA ALA A 19 -19.79 -30.34 39.05
C ALA A 19 -20.30 -28.93 38.69
N LEU A 20 -20.07 -27.94 39.56
CA LEU A 20 -20.40 -26.54 39.28
C LEU A 20 -19.57 -25.97 38.14
N ASP A 21 -18.26 -26.21 38.12
CA ASP A 21 -17.35 -25.79 37.03
C ASP A 21 -17.83 -26.32 35.66
N LEU A 22 -18.11 -27.63 35.58
CA LEU A 22 -18.65 -28.23 34.36
C LEU A 22 -20.02 -27.65 34.00
N GLY A 23 -20.91 -27.49 34.98
CA GLY A 23 -22.22 -26.89 34.80
C GLY A 23 -22.15 -25.47 34.21
N PHE A 24 -21.31 -24.60 34.79
CA PHE A 24 -21.08 -23.26 34.26
C PHE A 24 -20.43 -23.28 32.88
N GLY A 25 -19.50 -24.21 32.62
CA GLY A 25 -18.93 -24.42 31.30
C GLY A 25 -19.99 -24.68 30.23
N THR A 26 -20.98 -25.54 30.52
CA THR A 26 -22.08 -25.81 29.58
C THR A 26 -23.00 -24.61 29.35
N LEU A 27 -23.17 -23.75 30.36
CA LEU A 27 -23.95 -22.52 30.22
C LEU A 27 -23.21 -21.49 29.37
N LEU A 28 -21.89 -21.35 29.57
CA LEU A 28 -21.06 -20.42 28.82
C LEU A 28 -20.94 -20.82 27.34
N GLU A 29 -20.83 -22.10 27.03
CA GLU A 29 -20.78 -22.60 25.65
C GLU A 29 -22.03 -22.28 24.82
N ARG A 30 -23.18 -22.05 25.46
CA ARG A 30 -24.41 -21.62 24.77
C ARG A 30 -24.32 -20.19 24.28
N VAL A 31 -23.42 -19.38 24.84
CA VAL A 31 -23.21 -17.99 24.44
C VAL A 31 -22.35 -17.98 23.18
N ALA A 32 -23.00 -17.90 22.02
CA ALA A 32 -22.29 -17.70 20.77
C ALA A 32 -21.63 -16.31 20.76
N PRO A 33 -20.32 -16.18 20.51
CA PRO A 33 -19.68 -14.88 20.41
C PRO A 33 -20.29 -14.13 19.21
N PRO A 34 -20.76 -12.89 19.39
CA PRO A 34 -21.46 -12.17 18.32
C PRO A 34 -20.53 -11.79 17.16
N PHE A 35 -19.23 -11.66 17.42
CA PHE A 35 -18.24 -11.19 16.44
C PHE A 35 -16.94 -12.02 16.49
N PRO A 36 -16.95 -13.30 16.07
CA PRO A 36 -15.77 -14.16 16.14
C PRO A 36 -14.61 -13.65 15.27
N ALA A 37 -14.93 -12.88 14.23
CA ALA A 37 -13.96 -12.32 13.28
C ALA A 37 -13.46 -10.92 13.65
N LEU A 38 -13.89 -10.30 14.77
CA LEU A 38 -13.67 -8.88 15.04
C LEU A 38 -12.19 -8.46 14.98
N MET A 39 -11.28 -9.35 15.40
CA MET A 39 -9.84 -9.09 15.42
C MET A 39 -9.11 -9.46 14.12
N ASN A 40 -9.82 -10.05 13.15
CA ASN A 40 -9.26 -10.48 11.88
C ASN A 40 -9.57 -9.47 10.76
N PRO A 41 -8.60 -8.66 10.31
CA PRO A 41 -8.83 -7.60 9.34
C PRO A 41 -9.39 -8.07 7.98
N LEU A 42 -9.25 -9.35 7.63
CA LEU A 42 -9.82 -9.90 6.39
C LEU A 42 -11.31 -10.26 6.50
N TYR A 43 -11.77 -10.64 7.70
CA TYR A 43 -13.15 -11.13 7.91
C TYR A 43 -14.00 -10.20 8.78
N THR A 44 -13.41 -9.20 9.44
CA THR A 44 -14.16 -8.19 10.20
C THR A 44 -15.14 -7.46 9.27
N PRO A 45 -16.40 -7.24 9.67
CA PRO A 45 -17.33 -6.41 8.90
C PRO A 45 -16.74 -5.02 8.63
N SER A 46 -17.01 -4.46 7.44
CA SER A 46 -16.39 -3.20 6.98
C SER A 46 -16.67 -2.02 7.92
N GLU A 47 -17.85 -1.99 8.53
CA GLU A 47 -18.27 -0.99 9.53
C GLU A 47 -17.36 -0.95 10.76
N PHE A 48 -16.73 -2.07 11.12
CA PHE A 48 -15.86 -2.17 12.30
C PHE A 48 -14.37 -1.98 11.99
N LEU A 49 -13.98 -1.94 10.71
CA LEU A 49 -12.60 -1.69 10.30
C LEU A 49 -11.98 -0.41 10.89
N PRO A 50 -12.66 0.76 10.96
CA PRO A 50 -12.04 1.96 11.54
C PRO A 50 -11.69 1.79 13.02
N TYR A 51 -12.51 1.07 13.80
CA TYR A 51 -12.20 0.79 15.20
C TYR A 51 -11.03 -0.18 15.33
N LEU A 52 -10.98 -1.20 14.47
CA LEU A 52 -9.84 -2.12 14.43
C LEU A 52 -8.54 -1.42 13.97
N ALA A 53 -8.65 -0.44 13.07
CA ALA A 53 -7.54 0.40 12.63
C ALA A 53 -6.99 1.24 13.79
N ALA A 54 -7.88 1.86 14.56
CA ALA A 54 -7.52 2.64 15.74
C ALA A 54 -6.86 1.77 16.82
N ASP A 55 -7.41 0.59 17.10
CA ASP A 55 -6.82 -0.39 18.04
C ASP A 55 -5.40 -0.80 17.61
N ARG A 56 -5.18 -0.99 16.31
CA ARG A 56 -3.85 -1.30 15.76
C ARG A 56 -2.94 -0.09 15.55
N GLY A 57 -3.34 1.10 15.97
CA GLY A 57 -2.51 2.32 15.88
C GLY A 57 -2.19 2.74 14.45
N VAL A 58 -3.13 2.56 13.51
CA VAL A 58 -2.97 3.08 12.14
C VAL A 58 -2.84 4.61 12.18
N SER A 59 -1.75 5.15 11.62
CA SER A 59 -1.45 6.59 11.66
C SER A 59 -2.17 7.42 10.60
N GLU A 60 -2.47 6.83 9.45
CA GLU A 60 -3.16 7.47 8.33
C GLU A 60 -4.33 6.59 7.90
N TRP A 61 -5.54 7.14 7.95
CA TRP A 61 -6.77 6.44 7.61
C TRP A 61 -7.61 7.27 6.66
N ASP A 62 -8.09 6.62 5.60
CA ASP A 62 -9.00 7.22 4.62
C ASP A 62 -10.35 6.51 4.65
N ALA A 63 -11.40 7.27 4.94
CA ALA A 63 -12.76 6.78 4.98
C ALA A 63 -13.34 6.51 3.59
N GLU A 64 -12.81 7.13 2.54
CA GLU A 64 -13.26 6.97 1.16
C GLU A 64 -12.46 5.89 0.40
N ALA A 65 -11.39 5.37 1.02
CA ALA A 65 -10.60 4.29 0.45
C ALA A 65 -11.43 3.01 0.20
N SER A 66 -11.01 2.24 -0.80
CA SER A 66 -11.62 0.95 -1.12
C SER A 66 -11.55 -0.01 0.07
N GLU A 67 -12.50 -0.94 0.17
CA GLU A 67 -12.50 -1.92 1.26
C GLU A 67 -11.21 -2.76 1.28
N ALA A 68 -10.70 -3.14 0.11
CA ALA A 68 -9.45 -3.88 0.00
C ALA A 68 -8.25 -3.10 0.59
N GLU A 69 -8.13 -1.81 0.27
CA GLU A 69 -7.09 -0.94 0.81
C GLU A 69 -7.22 -0.76 2.33
N LYS A 70 -8.43 -0.56 2.83
CA LYS A 70 -8.71 -0.47 4.27
C LYS A 70 -8.28 -1.74 4.99
N ARG A 71 -8.64 -2.92 4.47
CA ARG A 71 -8.27 -4.22 5.05
C ARG A 71 -6.76 -4.43 5.05
N LEU A 72 -6.08 -4.10 3.94
CA LEU A 72 -4.62 -4.18 3.85
C LEU A 72 -3.94 -3.22 4.83
N THR A 73 -4.44 -1.99 4.95
CA THR A 73 -3.96 -1.00 5.92
C THR A 73 -3.99 -1.56 7.35
N VAL A 74 -5.11 -2.15 7.77
CA VAL A 74 -5.24 -2.71 9.12
C VAL A 74 -4.43 -4.00 9.29
N ALA A 75 -4.32 -4.83 8.24
CA ALA A 75 -3.56 -6.07 8.29
C ALA A 75 -2.05 -5.84 8.42
N LEU A 76 -1.51 -4.85 7.72
CA LEU A 76 -0.08 -4.57 7.67
C LEU A 76 0.40 -3.62 8.77
N SER A 77 -0.49 -2.88 9.44
CA SER A 77 -0.12 -1.85 10.43
C SER A 77 0.85 -2.36 11.50
N TRP A 78 0.57 -3.53 12.08
CA TRP A 78 1.44 -4.13 13.10
C TRP A 78 2.81 -4.52 12.55
N GLN A 79 2.87 -5.04 11.33
CA GLN A 79 4.13 -5.42 10.69
C GLN A 79 4.99 -4.19 10.38
N ILE A 80 4.36 -3.10 9.91
CA ILE A 80 5.02 -1.82 9.66
C ILE A 80 5.63 -1.27 10.95
N GLN A 81 4.85 -1.17 12.03
CA GLN A 81 5.33 -0.63 13.31
C GLN A 81 6.44 -1.50 13.92
N ARG A 82 6.26 -2.83 13.91
CA ARG A 82 7.25 -3.76 14.47
C ARG A 82 8.58 -3.74 13.73
N GLN A 83 8.57 -3.42 12.43
CA GLN A 83 9.75 -3.46 11.56
C GLN A 83 10.16 -2.05 11.10
N ALA A 84 9.70 -1.00 11.77
CA ALA A 84 9.99 0.38 11.42
C ALA A 84 11.51 0.61 11.29
N GLY A 85 11.92 1.41 10.31
CA GLY A 85 13.31 1.63 9.94
C GLY A 85 13.94 0.53 9.07
N THR A 86 13.18 -0.50 8.66
CA THR A 86 13.66 -1.53 7.73
C THR A 86 13.06 -1.38 6.33
N PRO A 87 13.73 -1.89 5.27
CA PRO A 87 13.18 -1.91 3.91
C PRO A 87 11.84 -2.64 3.82
N LYS A 88 11.61 -3.62 4.70
CA LYS A 88 10.37 -4.40 4.72
C LYS A 88 9.18 -3.60 5.26
N ALA A 89 9.38 -2.78 6.29
CA ALA A 89 8.33 -1.87 6.74
C ALA A 89 7.99 -0.82 5.68
N LEU A 90 8.99 -0.28 4.97
CA LEU A 90 8.77 0.62 3.84
C LEU A 90 7.98 -0.06 2.71
N SER A 91 8.31 -1.31 2.41
CA SER A 91 7.58 -2.11 1.40
C SER A 91 6.12 -2.26 1.80
N HIS A 92 5.85 -2.68 3.04
CA HIS A 92 4.50 -2.83 3.56
C HIS A 92 3.73 -1.50 3.64
N ALA A 93 4.42 -0.38 3.91
CA ALA A 93 3.80 0.95 3.90
C ALA A 93 3.26 1.33 2.51
N VAL A 94 4.01 1.02 1.44
CA VAL A 94 3.57 1.24 0.06
C VAL A 94 2.49 0.23 -0.36
N GLU A 95 2.66 -1.05 -0.04
CA GLU A 95 1.68 -2.12 -0.31
C GLU A 95 0.33 -1.87 0.36
N SER A 96 0.34 -1.27 1.55
CA SER A 96 -0.88 -0.95 2.30
C SER A 96 -1.78 0.07 1.60
N LEU A 97 -1.24 0.86 0.67
CA LEU A 97 -1.98 1.74 -0.25
C LEU A 97 -2.32 1.05 -1.58
N GLY A 98 -2.02 -0.24 -1.74
CA GLY A 98 -2.27 -1.00 -2.96
C GLY A 98 -1.30 -0.67 -4.10
N PHE A 99 -0.12 -0.14 -3.80
CA PHE A 99 0.94 0.11 -4.78
C PHE A 99 2.05 -0.93 -4.68
N THR A 100 2.82 -1.11 -5.76
CA THR A 100 3.94 -2.04 -5.75
C THR A 100 5.22 -1.32 -5.31
N PRO A 101 5.88 -1.76 -4.22
CA PRO A 101 7.10 -1.13 -3.72
C PRO A 101 8.34 -1.55 -4.51
N ASN A 102 9.26 -0.60 -4.70
CA ASN A 102 10.66 -0.89 -5.01
C ASN A 102 11.56 0.05 -4.21
N ILE A 103 12.31 -0.49 -3.25
CA ILE A 103 13.16 0.30 -2.34
C ILE A 103 14.61 0.09 -2.73
N SER A 104 15.33 1.19 -2.97
CA SER A 104 16.78 1.17 -3.21
C SER A 104 17.51 2.06 -2.22
N ALA A 105 18.44 1.48 -1.47
CA ALA A 105 19.31 2.25 -0.56
C ALA A 105 20.45 2.91 -1.33
N TRP A 106 21.03 4.00 -0.78
CA TRP A 106 22.13 4.74 -1.40
C TRP A 106 23.30 3.88 -1.91
N TYR A 107 23.65 2.79 -1.21
CA TYR A 107 24.74 1.89 -1.58
C TYR A 107 24.39 0.93 -2.74
N GLN A 108 23.10 0.74 -3.00
CA GLN A 108 22.57 -0.08 -4.10
C GLN A 108 22.43 0.74 -5.38
N GLN A 109 22.39 2.06 -5.28
CA GLN A 109 22.25 2.97 -6.42
C GLN A 109 23.53 3.02 -7.27
N ARG A 110 23.37 3.34 -8.56
CA ARG A 110 24.45 3.54 -9.54
C ARG A 110 24.13 4.82 -10.34
N PRO A 111 24.84 5.95 -10.13
CA PRO A 111 25.99 6.15 -9.22
C PRO A 111 25.62 6.02 -7.74
N LEU A 112 26.63 5.86 -6.87
CA LEU A 112 26.43 5.70 -5.43
C LEU A 112 25.74 6.95 -4.86
N GLY A 113 24.66 6.76 -4.10
CA GLY A 113 23.91 7.85 -3.47
C GLY A 113 24.62 8.44 -2.25
N VAL A 114 24.03 9.50 -1.68
CA VAL A 114 24.50 10.11 -0.43
C VAL A 114 24.25 9.16 0.74
N PRO A 115 25.19 8.96 1.69
CA PRO A 115 24.95 8.13 2.87
C PRO A 115 23.70 8.54 3.63
N TYR A 116 22.98 7.55 4.16
CA TYR A 116 21.69 7.72 4.88
C TYR A 116 20.52 8.19 4.03
N THR A 117 20.62 8.06 2.70
CA THR A 117 19.47 8.25 1.81
C THR A 117 18.98 6.94 1.22
N PHE A 118 17.70 6.91 0.86
CA PHE A 118 17.13 5.82 0.09
C PHE A 118 16.01 6.36 -0.80
N ASP A 119 15.77 5.67 -1.91
CA ASP A 119 14.68 5.96 -2.84
C ASP A 119 13.59 4.90 -2.67
N VAL A 120 12.36 5.36 -2.45
CA VAL A 120 11.16 4.53 -2.37
C VAL A 120 10.35 4.78 -3.64
N GLN A 121 10.37 3.80 -4.53
CA GLN A 121 9.56 3.82 -5.72
C GLN A 121 8.21 3.19 -5.43
N ALA A 122 7.14 3.94 -5.68
CA ALA A 122 5.78 3.43 -5.67
C ALA A 122 5.32 3.28 -7.12
N ILE A 123 5.19 2.04 -7.58
CA ILE A 123 4.68 1.72 -8.90
C ILE A 123 3.16 1.62 -8.81
N ILE A 124 2.48 2.47 -9.57
CA ILE A 124 1.04 2.63 -9.51
C ILE A 124 0.40 1.92 -10.70
N GLY A 125 -0.44 0.92 -10.41
CA GLY A 125 -1.29 0.23 -11.40
C GLY A 125 -2.74 0.74 -11.46
N ARG A 126 -3.08 1.81 -10.72
CA ARG A 126 -4.44 2.39 -10.65
C ARG A 126 -4.45 3.90 -10.88
N SER A 127 -5.63 4.51 -11.00
CA SER A 127 -5.74 5.97 -11.07
C SER A 127 -5.18 6.62 -9.82
N TRP A 128 -4.25 7.57 -10.01
CA TRP A 128 -3.64 8.36 -8.94
C TRP A 128 -4.52 9.56 -8.60
N SER A 129 -4.90 9.71 -7.33
CA SER A 129 -5.61 10.89 -6.84
C SER A 129 -4.64 11.92 -6.25
N SER A 130 -5.04 13.19 -6.21
CA SER A 130 -4.22 14.25 -5.58
C SER A 130 -3.96 14.02 -4.09
N GLY A 131 -4.84 13.28 -3.40
CA GLY A 131 -4.68 12.93 -1.99
C GLY A 131 -3.65 11.82 -1.74
N ASP A 132 -3.45 10.90 -2.69
CA ASP A 132 -2.59 9.72 -2.49
C ASP A 132 -1.13 10.09 -2.24
N HIS A 133 -0.68 11.22 -2.77
CA HIS A 133 0.66 11.75 -2.52
C HIS A 133 0.92 11.96 -1.03
N ASN A 134 0.07 12.74 -0.37
CA ASN A 134 0.23 13.09 1.04
C ASN A 134 0.04 11.87 1.95
N ARG A 135 -0.83 10.93 1.54
CA ARG A 135 -1.05 9.67 2.26
C ARG A 135 0.18 8.78 2.19
N LEU A 136 0.78 8.63 1.00
CA LEU A 136 2.01 7.88 0.80
C LEU A 136 3.16 8.46 1.62
N ILE A 137 3.33 9.79 1.61
CA ILE A 137 4.36 10.44 2.43
C ILE A 137 4.15 10.17 3.91
N ARG A 138 2.94 10.33 4.43
CA ARG A 138 2.63 10.06 5.86
C ARG A 138 2.97 8.62 6.26
N ARG A 139 2.63 7.65 5.42
CA ARG A 139 2.92 6.23 5.69
C ARG A 139 4.39 5.88 5.62
N ILE A 140 5.09 6.40 4.61
CA ILE A 140 6.54 6.22 4.49
C ILE A 140 7.25 6.86 5.68
N ASN A 141 6.84 8.05 6.11
CA ASN A 141 7.43 8.71 7.27
C ASN A 141 7.15 7.97 8.58
N ALA A 142 5.96 7.39 8.75
CA ALA A 142 5.68 6.55 9.92
C ALA A 142 6.52 5.26 9.94
N ALA A 143 6.96 4.78 8.77
CA ALA A 143 7.76 3.57 8.63
C ALA A 143 9.28 3.83 8.58
N LYS A 144 9.72 5.03 8.17
CA LYS A 144 11.15 5.37 8.03
C LYS A 144 11.83 5.54 9.38
N SER A 145 13.15 5.40 9.38
CA SER A 145 13.96 5.84 10.51
C SER A 145 14.07 7.37 10.49
N GLU A 146 13.95 8.01 11.64
CA GLU A 146 14.17 9.47 11.79
C GLU A 146 15.58 9.91 11.36
N ARG A 147 16.55 8.99 11.37
CA ARG A 147 17.92 9.28 10.93
C ARG A 147 18.05 9.39 9.41
N ASP A 148 17.23 8.65 8.68
CA ASP A 148 17.43 8.42 7.25
C ASP A 148 16.46 9.29 6.42
N GLN A 149 16.93 9.78 5.27
CA GLN A 149 16.15 10.61 4.35
C GLN A 149 15.58 9.76 3.21
N ALA A 150 14.26 9.85 3.01
CA ALA A 150 13.55 9.14 1.95
C ALA A 150 13.27 10.08 0.79
N THR A 151 13.65 9.67 -0.42
CA THR A 151 13.13 10.27 -1.65
C THR A 151 12.01 9.38 -2.17
N ILE A 152 10.87 9.96 -2.53
CA ILE A 152 9.71 9.20 -2.98
C ILE A 152 9.56 9.44 -4.48
N THR A 153 9.73 8.36 -5.24
CA THR A 153 9.61 8.40 -6.69
C THR A 153 8.31 7.69 -7.09
N ILE A 154 7.47 8.38 -7.84
CA ILE A 154 6.20 7.83 -8.31
C ILE A 154 6.41 7.35 -9.74
N VAL A 155 6.09 6.08 -9.99
CA VAL A 155 6.21 5.46 -11.32
C VAL A 155 4.81 5.11 -11.81
N HIS A 156 4.39 5.79 -12.88
CA HIS A 156 3.16 5.46 -13.59
C HIS A 156 3.48 4.45 -14.70
N GLU A 157 2.89 3.26 -14.61
CA GLU A 157 2.92 2.30 -15.71
C GLU A 157 1.73 2.58 -16.63
N THR A 158 1.99 3.22 -17.77
CA THR A 158 0.98 3.42 -18.81
C THR A 158 1.16 2.38 -19.91
N GLU A 159 0.26 1.40 -19.97
CA GLU A 159 0.11 0.55 -21.14
C GLU A 159 -0.65 1.32 -22.23
N GLY A 160 0.09 2.07 -23.04
CA GLY A 160 -0.45 2.79 -24.19
C GLY A 160 -0.12 2.06 -25.49
N GLN A 161 -1.12 1.77 -26.31
CA GLN A 161 -0.89 1.46 -27.72
C GLN A 161 -0.78 2.78 -28.50
N LEU A 162 0.42 3.10 -28.97
CA LEU A 162 0.60 4.14 -29.98
C LEU A 162 0.11 3.60 -31.33
N ALA A 163 -1.14 3.91 -31.69
CA ALA A 163 -1.64 3.70 -33.04
C ALA A 163 -1.20 4.88 -33.92
N LEU A 164 -0.20 4.66 -34.78
CA LEU A 164 0.10 5.57 -35.89
C LEU A 164 -0.96 5.35 -36.98
N THR A 165 -2.00 6.17 -37.01
CA THR A 165 -2.90 6.25 -38.17
C THR A 165 -2.23 7.08 -39.26
N GLN A 166 -1.81 6.43 -40.34
CA GLN A 166 -1.46 7.13 -41.58
C GLN A 166 -2.75 7.72 -42.17
N VAL A 167 -2.80 9.04 -42.28
CA VAL A 167 -3.80 9.72 -43.11
C VAL A 167 -3.20 9.87 -44.50
N LEU A 168 -3.71 9.11 -45.46
CA LEU A 168 -3.52 9.36 -46.89
C LEU A 168 -4.45 10.50 -47.31
N ASP A 169 -4.24 11.72 -46.80
CA ASP A 169 -4.96 12.87 -47.34
C ASP A 169 -4.25 13.35 -48.61
N ALA A 170 -5.04 13.49 -49.67
CA ALA A 170 -4.60 14.07 -50.93
C ALA A 170 -4.16 15.52 -50.68
N PRO A 171 -3.03 15.96 -51.27
CA PRO A 171 -2.55 17.32 -51.07
C PRO A 171 -3.55 18.32 -51.63
N LEU A 172 -4.17 19.11 -50.75
CA LEU A 172 -4.78 20.38 -51.12
C LEU A 172 -3.63 21.37 -51.35
N SER A 173 -3.39 21.71 -52.62
CA SER A 173 -2.49 22.81 -52.96
C SER A 173 -3.20 24.12 -52.67
N ASP A 174 -2.73 24.87 -51.68
CA ASP A 174 -2.94 26.31 -51.63
C ASP A 174 -1.63 26.99 -52.04
N GLY A 175 -1.72 27.81 -53.07
CA GLY A 175 -0.58 28.42 -53.72
C GLY A 175 -0.16 29.67 -52.98
N GLU A 176 0.81 29.54 -52.06
CA GLU A 176 1.86 30.53 -51.80
C GLU A 176 2.80 30.01 -50.69
N PHE A 177 4.11 30.09 -50.95
CA PHE A 177 5.26 29.70 -50.12
C PHE A 177 5.71 28.22 -50.16
N TYR A 178 6.69 27.97 -51.03
CA TYR A 178 7.56 26.79 -50.98
C TYR A 178 8.57 26.90 -49.83
N LEU A 179 8.57 25.91 -48.95
CA LEU A 179 9.77 25.46 -48.24
C LEU A 179 9.91 23.95 -48.47
N ASN A 180 10.72 23.60 -49.46
CA ASN A 180 11.11 22.22 -49.73
C ASN A 180 12.11 21.75 -48.67
N GLY A 181 11.67 20.81 -47.84
CA GLY A 181 12.54 20.01 -46.99
C GLY A 181 12.03 18.58 -46.96
N ALA A 182 12.51 17.75 -47.88
CA ALA A 182 12.28 16.32 -47.82
C ALA A 182 13.09 15.75 -46.64
N LEU A 183 12.40 15.31 -45.58
CA LEU A 183 13.01 14.42 -44.59
C LEU A 183 13.06 13.02 -45.20
N PRO A 184 14.18 12.29 -45.12
CA PRO A 184 14.21 10.89 -45.54
C PRO A 184 13.30 10.08 -44.63
N ASP A 185 12.48 9.22 -45.23
CA ASP A 185 11.67 8.23 -44.54
C ASP A 185 12.57 7.31 -43.70
N LEU A 186 12.50 7.48 -42.38
CA LEU A 186 13.02 6.52 -41.43
C LEU A 186 11.85 5.62 -40.99
N ALA A 187 11.72 4.48 -41.66
CA ALA A 187 10.86 3.40 -41.21
C ALA A 187 11.46 2.76 -39.95
N LEU A 188 11.17 3.32 -38.78
CA LEU A 188 11.48 2.69 -37.50
C LEU A 188 10.22 1.99 -36.97
N VAL A 189 10.11 0.68 -37.24
CA VAL A 189 9.12 -0.16 -36.56
C VAL A 189 9.71 -0.55 -35.20
N ALA A 190 9.51 0.30 -34.20
CA ALA A 190 9.79 -0.04 -32.81
C ALA A 190 8.45 -0.16 -32.06
N ARG A 191 8.16 -1.36 -31.54
CA ARG A 191 7.12 -1.54 -30.52
C ARG A 191 7.70 -1.08 -29.19
N LEU A 192 7.25 0.09 -28.71
CA LEU A 192 7.40 0.48 -27.31
C LEU A 192 6.38 -0.34 -26.51
N ASN A 193 6.82 -1.41 -25.87
CA ASN A 193 5.92 -2.27 -25.08
C ASN A 193 5.53 -1.63 -23.73
N SER A 194 6.24 -0.58 -23.30
CA SER A 194 5.94 0.18 -22.08
C SER A 194 6.66 1.53 -22.12
N ALA A 195 5.95 2.62 -21.86
CA ALA A 195 6.53 3.92 -21.53
C ALA A 195 6.08 4.29 -20.12
N GLY A 196 7.03 4.51 -19.21
CA GLY A 196 6.76 4.97 -17.86
C GLY A 196 7.19 6.42 -17.71
N VAL A 197 6.34 7.26 -17.12
CA VAL A 197 6.73 8.60 -16.67
C VAL A 197 7.10 8.48 -15.19
N ALA A 198 8.34 8.81 -14.85
CA ALA A 198 8.80 8.91 -13.47
C ALA A 198 8.81 10.38 -13.06
N GLN A 199 8.04 10.73 -12.04
CA GLN A 199 8.10 12.06 -11.43
C GLN A 199 8.86 11.97 -10.11
N HIS A 200 9.95 12.72 -10.01
CA HIS A 200 10.85 12.70 -8.86
C HIS A 200 10.46 13.79 -7.85
N TYR A 201 10.23 13.40 -6.60
CA TYR A 201 9.97 14.33 -5.51
C TYR A 201 11.01 14.13 -4.40
N THR A 202 11.94 15.08 -4.30
CA THR A 202 12.89 15.14 -3.19
C THR A 202 12.21 15.84 -2.02
N ILE A 203 11.87 15.10 -0.97
CA ILE A 203 11.12 15.62 0.18
C ILE A 203 12.05 15.67 1.39
N ASN A 204 12.24 16.86 1.95
CA ASN A 204 12.91 17.04 3.24
C ASN A 204 11.85 17.04 4.36
N ASP A 205 12.21 16.54 5.54
CA ASP A 205 11.33 16.50 6.74
C ASP A 205 10.74 17.88 7.14
N TYR A 206 11.26 18.98 6.57
CA TYR A 206 10.76 20.34 6.81
C TYR A 206 9.51 20.71 5.98
N ASP A 207 9.27 20.08 4.82
CA ASP A 207 8.19 20.51 3.91
C ASP A 207 6.79 20.09 4.40
N LEU A 208 6.70 19.12 5.31
CA LEU A 208 5.42 18.61 5.82
C LEU A 208 4.80 19.48 6.92
N ARG A 209 5.60 20.37 7.54
CA ARG A 209 5.09 21.36 8.50
C ARG A 209 4.55 22.63 7.83
N ALA A 210 4.77 22.78 6.53
CA ALA A 210 4.42 23.98 5.76
C ALA A 210 3.13 23.83 4.93
N GLN A 211 2.48 22.67 4.93
CA GLN A 211 1.20 22.48 4.25
C GLN A 211 0.03 22.68 5.23
N PRO A 212 -0.96 23.52 4.88
CA PRO A 212 -2.09 23.86 5.75
C PRO A 212 -3.01 22.68 6.06
#